data_AF-A0A8H7ZNR8-F1
#
_entry.id   AF-A0A8H7ZNR8-F1
#
_cell.length_a   1.000
_cell.length_b   1.000
_cell.length_c   1.000
_cell.angle_alpha   90.00
_cell.angle_beta   90.00
_cell.angle_gamma   90.00
#
_symmetry.space_group_name_H-M   'P 1'
#
loop_
_entity.id
_entity.type
_entity.pdbx_description
1 polymer ?
#
loop_
_entity_poly.entity_id
_entity_poly.type
_entity_poly.pdbx_seq_one_letter_code
_entity_poly.pdbx_strand_id
1 'polypeptide(L)'
;MQRLVKVDNKVRTDITYPAGFMDVISIERTGENFRLVYDTKGRFTVHRITAEEAKVALGARGIPFIVTHDGRTIRYPDPLIKVNDTVKFDLETGKITDFVKFETGNVAMATGGRNM
;
A
#
# COMPACT_ATOMS: atom_id res chain seq x y z
N MET A 1 11.49 5.67 29.29
CA MET A 1 11.28 6.21 27.92
C MET A 1 9.80 6.38 27.66
N GLN A 2 9.38 7.50 27.07
CA GLN A 2 7.97 7.72 26.70
C GLN A 2 7.64 6.91 25.43
N ARG A 3 6.50 6.20 25.42
CA ARG A 3 6.05 5.29 24.34
C ARG A 3 5.28 6.01 23.23
N LEU A 4 5.84 7.09 22.70
CA LEU A 4 5.10 8.05 21.85
C LEU A 4 5.33 7.89 20.34
N VAL A 5 6.35 7.13 19.94
CA VAL A 5 6.73 6.94 18.54
C VAL A 5 6.30 5.56 18.08
N LYS A 6 5.61 5.52 16.95
CA LYS A 6 5.25 4.28 16.25
C LYS A 6 5.98 4.23 14.91
N VAL A 7 6.51 3.07 14.58
CA VAL A 7 6.99 2.72 13.23
C VAL A 7 6.11 1.59 12.73
N ASP A 8 5.46 1.76 11.58
CA ASP A 8 4.48 0.83 11.00
C ASP A 8 3.40 0.41 12.01
N ASN A 9 2.83 1.40 12.69
CA ASN A 9 1.82 1.22 13.74
C ASN A 9 2.28 0.42 14.98
N LYS A 10 3.56 0.05 15.09
CA LYS A 10 4.15 -0.60 16.26
C LYS A 10 4.92 0.42 17.09
N VAL A 11 4.65 0.46 18.40
CA VAL A 11 5.39 1.33 19.32
C VAL A 11 6.85 0.89 19.37
N ARG A 12 7.76 1.80 19.04
CA ARG A 12 9.21 1.59 19.14
C ARG A 12 9.77 2.53 20.20
N THR A 13 10.51 1.97 21.15
CA THR A 13 11.17 2.73 22.23
C THR A 13 12.69 2.69 22.14
N ASP A 14 13.24 1.77 21.34
CA ASP A 14 14.69 1.66 21.13
C ASP A 14 15.19 2.84 20.28
N ILE A 15 16.21 3.55 20.78
CA ILE A 15 16.84 4.68 20.09
C ILE A 15 17.59 4.20 18.85
N THR A 16 18.11 2.97 18.88
CA THR A 16 18.89 2.38 17.80
C THR A 16 18.06 1.56 16.82
N TYR A 17 16.72 1.65 16.91
CA TYR A 17 15.83 0.95 15.98
C TYR A 17 16.09 1.41 14.53
N PRO A 18 16.41 0.49 13.61
CA PRO A 18 16.64 0.85 12.21
C PRO A 18 15.30 1.13 11.53
N ALA A 19 15.03 2.40 11.21
CA ALA A 19 13.92 2.80 10.33
C ALA A 19 14.43 2.95 8.89
N GLY A 20 13.69 2.38 7.94
CA GLY A 20 14.12 2.21 6.55
C GLY A 20 13.29 3.01 5.54
N PHE A 21 13.63 2.84 4.27
CA PHE A 21 12.88 3.39 3.15
C PHE A 21 11.43 2.85 3.16
N MET A 22 10.46 3.76 3.00
CA MET A 22 9.00 3.55 3.01
C MET A 22 8.34 3.29 4.37
N ASP A 23 9.10 3.21 5.47
CA ASP A 23 8.53 3.07 6.81
C ASP A 23 7.62 4.25 7.16
N VAL A 24 6.50 3.96 7.84
CA VAL A 24 5.58 4.98 8.33
C VAL A 24 5.87 5.27 9.79
N ILE A 25 6.35 6.48 10.07
CA ILE A 25 6.59 6.98 11.42
C ILE A 25 5.40 7.82 11.85
N SER A 26 4.73 7.41 12.93
CA SER A 26 3.57 8.10 13.48
C SER A 26 3.85 8.59 14.90
N ILE A 27 3.51 9.85 15.19
CA ILE A 27 3.63 10.47 16.51
C ILE A 27 2.22 10.80 17.01
N GLU A 28 1.71 10.00 17.94
CA GLU A 28 0.31 10.11 18.38
C GLU A 28 0.00 11.42 19.10
N ARG A 29 0.98 11.98 19.83
CA ARG A 29 0.80 13.22 20.59
C ARG A 29 0.59 14.44 19.70
N THR A 30 1.23 14.46 18.52
CA THR A 30 1.12 15.56 17.56
C THR A 30 0.16 15.23 16.41
N GLY A 31 -0.26 13.97 16.27
CA GLY A 31 -1.09 13.50 15.18
C GLY A 31 -0.37 13.49 13.82
N GLU A 32 0.96 13.55 13.82
CA GLU A 32 1.76 13.65 12.62
C GLU A 32 2.21 12.27 12.12
N ASN A 33 2.15 12.09 10.80
CA ASN A 33 2.59 10.89 10.12
C ASN A 33 3.63 11.26 9.07
N PHE A 34 4.64 10.41 8.96
CA PHE A 34 5.75 10.61 8.05
C PHE A 34 6.09 9.32 7.34
N ARG A 35 6.50 9.43 6.07
CA ARG A 35 7.11 8.35 5.30
C ARG A 35 8.58 8.69 5.07
N LEU A 36 9.45 7.75 5.40
CA LEU A 36 10.86 7.87 5.04
C LEU A 36 11.03 7.61 3.54
N VAL A 37 11.52 8.60 2.79
CA VAL A 37 11.79 8.47 1.36
C VAL A 37 13.18 9.02 1.03
N TYR A 38 13.68 8.75 -0.17
CA TYR A 38 14.93 9.35 -0.64
C TYR A 38 14.65 10.66 -1.37
N ASP A 39 15.47 11.68 -1.13
CA ASP A 39 15.52 12.90 -1.95
C ASP A 39 16.25 12.64 -3.28
N THR A 40 16.22 13.62 -4.18
CA THR A 40 16.92 13.55 -5.48
C THR A 40 18.44 13.44 -5.36
N LYS A 41 19.00 13.55 -4.15
CA LYS A 41 20.43 13.40 -3.84
C LYS A 41 20.72 12.11 -3.06
N GLY A 42 19.75 11.20 -2.92
CA GLY A 42 19.89 9.90 -2.27
C GLY A 42 19.93 9.93 -0.74
N ARG A 43 19.53 11.04 -0.10
CA ARG A 43 19.48 11.17 1.36
C ARG A 43 18.08 10.84 1.87
N PHE A 44 17.98 10.28 3.07
CA PHE A 44 16.68 10.15 3.72
C PHE A 44 16.07 11.53 3.98
N THR A 45 14.86 11.70 3.48
CA THR A 45 14.00 12.83 3.76
C THR A 45 12.70 12.32 4.37
N VAL A 46 12.14 13.13 5.26
CA VAL A 46 10.92 12.83 5.99
C VAL A 46 9.77 13.46 5.21
N HIS A 47 9.01 12.66 4.49
CA HIS A 47 7.84 13.13 3.75
C HIS A 47 6.63 13.11 4.67
N ARG A 48 6.05 14.27 4.97
CA ARG A 48 4.81 14.36 5.74
C ARG A 48 3.68 13.76 4.91
N ILE A 49 3.02 12.76 5.46
CA ILE A 49 1.87 12.09 4.84
C ILE A 49 0.61 12.36 5.66
N THR A 50 -0.52 12.33 4.99
CA THR A 50 -1.81 12.35 5.67
C THR A 50 -2.04 11.06 6.46
N ALA A 51 -2.95 11.07 7.43
CA ALA A 51 -3.33 9.86 8.17
C ALA A 51 -3.98 8.79 7.26
N GLU A 52 -4.48 9.19 6.08
CA GLU A 52 -5.03 8.29 5.07
C GLU A 52 -3.92 7.57 4.31
N GLU A 53 -2.90 8.31 3.85
CA GLU A 53 -1.73 7.74 3.15
C GLU A 53 -0.81 6.92 4.06
N ALA A 54 -0.84 7.19 5.37
CA ALA A 54 -0.17 6.39 6.41
C ALA A 54 -0.73 4.96 6.49
N LYS A 55 -1.90 4.71 5.91
CA LYS A 55 -2.46 3.36 5.76
C LYS A 55 -1.92 2.72 4.49
N VAL A 56 -0.85 1.92 4.60
CA VAL A 56 -0.74 0.76 3.70
C VAL A 56 -2.00 -0.07 3.95
N ALA A 57 -2.74 -0.45 2.91
CA ALA A 57 -3.97 -1.26 3.06
C ALA A 57 -3.62 -2.70 3.49
N LEU A 58 -3.14 -2.82 4.72
CA LEU A 58 -2.99 -4.04 5.46
C LEU A 58 -4.35 -4.31 6.09
N GLY A 59 -4.96 -5.42 5.70
CA GLY A 59 -6.26 -5.84 6.21
C GLY A 59 -6.14 -6.25 7.67
N ALA A 60 -7.25 -6.71 8.25
CA ALA A 60 -7.25 -7.25 9.60
C ALA A 60 -6.10 -8.27 9.77
N ARG A 61 -5.29 -8.08 10.82
CA ARG A 61 -4.09 -8.90 11.14
C ARG A 61 -2.88 -8.72 10.22
N GLY A 62 -2.77 -7.62 9.46
CA GLY A 62 -1.61 -7.38 8.61
C GLY A 62 -1.64 -8.14 7.29
N ILE A 63 -2.81 -8.66 6.90
CA ILE A 63 -2.98 -9.46 5.69
C ILE A 63 -3.09 -8.52 4.49
N PRO A 64 -2.21 -8.62 3.47
CA PRO A 64 -2.36 -7.83 2.25
C PRO A 64 -3.67 -8.22 1.55
N PHE A 65 -4.39 -7.22 1.09
CA PHE A 65 -5.62 -7.40 0.32
C PHE A 65 -5.67 -6.41 -0.83
N ILE A 66 -6.40 -6.78 -1.88
CA ILE A 66 -6.79 -5.89 -2.96
C ILE A 66 -8.30 -5.74 -3.00
N VAL A 67 -8.73 -4.57 -3.44
CA VAL A 67 -10.14 -4.28 -3.71
C VAL A 67 -10.30 -4.13 -5.21
N THR A 68 -11.30 -4.82 -5.75
CA THR A 68 -11.65 -4.81 -7.17
C THR A 68 -12.70 -3.74 -7.45
N HIS A 69 -12.88 -3.38 -8.72
CA HIS A 69 -13.80 -2.32 -9.14
C HIS A 69 -15.27 -2.64 -8.82
N ASP A 70 -15.63 -3.92 -8.71
CA ASP A 70 -16.94 -4.41 -8.31
C ASP A 70 -17.08 -4.59 -6.79
N GLY A 71 -16.12 -4.08 -6.01
CA GLY A 71 -16.18 -4.00 -4.55
C GLY A 71 -15.78 -5.28 -3.83
N ARG A 72 -15.20 -6.28 -4.51
CA ARG A 72 -14.72 -7.50 -3.82
C ARG A 72 -13.38 -7.25 -3.17
N THR A 73 -13.25 -7.74 -1.93
CA THR A 73 -12.00 -7.76 -1.18
C THR A 73 -11.35 -9.13 -1.30
N ILE A 74 -10.20 -9.21 -1.99
CA ILE A 74 -9.45 -10.44 -2.17
C ILE A 74 -8.23 -10.41 -1.26
N ARG A 75 -8.10 -11.43 -0.40
CA ARG A 75 -7.00 -11.57 0.56
C ARG A 75 -5.88 -12.42 -0.04
N TYR A 76 -4.64 -12.13 0.34
CA TYR A 76 -3.43 -12.80 -0.17
C TYR A 76 -3.31 -12.79 -1.70
N PRO A 77 -3.43 -11.62 -2.35
CA PRO A 77 -3.09 -11.52 -3.77
C PRO A 77 -1.60 -11.77 -3.99
N ASP A 78 -1.24 -12.18 -5.21
CA ASP A 78 0.17 -12.27 -5.60
C ASP A 78 0.84 -10.89 -5.43
N PRO A 79 2.02 -10.79 -4.78
CA PRO A 79 2.73 -9.52 -4.58
C PRO A 79 3.07 -8.76 -5.87
N LEU A 80 3.03 -9.43 -7.03
CA LEU A 80 3.28 -8.84 -8.33
C LEU A 80 2.10 -8.01 -8.86
N ILE A 81 0.90 -8.18 -8.30
CA ILE A 81 -0.32 -7.48 -8.71
C ILE A 81 -0.27 -6.04 -8.18
N LYS A 82 -0.37 -5.07 -9.09
CA LYS A 82 -0.39 -3.64 -8.79
C LYS A 82 -1.74 -3.02 -9.07
N VAL A 83 -1.92 -1.78 -8.60
CA VAL A 83 -3.09 -0.97 -8.91
C VAL A 83 -3.18 -0.81 -10.44
N ASN A 84 -4.39 -1.01 -10.99
CA ASN A 84 -4.75 -1.04 -12.42
C ASN A 84 -4.46 -2.33 -13.18
N ASP A 85 -3.80 -3.33 -12.57
CA ASP A 85 -3.73 -4.65 -13.17
C ASP A 85 -5.10 -5.33 -13.17
N THR A 86 -5.31 -6.20 -14.15
CA THR A 86 -6.57 -6.96 -14.27
C THR A 86 -6.38 -8.35 -13.69
N VAL A 87 -7.30 -8.77 -12.83
CA VAL A 87 -7.27 -10.12 -12.22
C VAL A 87 -8.34 -11.00 -12.84
N LYS A 88 -7.99 -12.24 -13.20
CA LYS A 88 -8.93 -13.28 -13.62
C LYS A 88 -9.44 -13.99 -12.39
N PHE A 89 -10.68 -13.71 -12.03
CA PHE A 89 -11.33 -14.24 -10.84
C PHE A 89 -12.26 -15.40 -11.20
N ASP A 90 -12.15 -16.51 -10.47
CA ASP A 90 -13.09 -17.63 -10.55
C ASP A 90 -14.23 -17.42 -9.55
N LEU A 91 -15.45 -17.37 -10.07
CA LEU A 91 -16.67 -17.11 -9.30
C LEU A 91 -17.09 -18.28 -8.41
N GLU A 92 -16.75 -19.51 -8.77
CA GLU A 92 -17.14 -20.70 -8.01
C GLU A 92 -16.21 -20.90 -6.81
N THR A 93 -14.89 -20.77 -7.03
CA THR A 93 -13.88 -20.98 -5.99
C THR A 93 -13.54 -19.73 -5.19
N GLY A 94 -13.90 -18.55 -5.70
CA GLY A 94 -13.62 -17.27 -5.06
C GLY A 94 -12.14 -16.88 -5.05
N LYS A 95 -11.35 -17.44 -5.97
CA LYS A 95 -9.88 -17.25 -6.05
C LYS A 95 -9.45 -16.57 -7.35
N ILE A 96 -8.28 -15.93 -7.31
CA ILE A 96 -7.60 -15.44 -8.51
C ILE A 96 -6.95 -16.64 -9.20
N THR A 97 -7.26 -16.84 -10.47
CA THR A 97 -6.67 -17.90 -11.31
C THR A 97 -5.46 -17.39 -12.08
N ASP A 98 -5.49 -16.14 -12.53
CA ASP A 98 -4.43 -15.51 -13.29
C ASP A 98 -4.54 -13.97 -13.20
N PHE A 99 -3.52 -13.23 -13.63
CA PHE A 99 -3.58 -11.78 -13.72
C PHE A 99 -2.83 -11.24 -14.94
N VAL A 100 -3.31 -10.13 -15.49
CA VAL A 100 -2.73 -9.45 -16.64
C VAL A 100 -2.24 -8.08 -16.19
N LYS A 101 -0.96 -7.79 -16.46
CA LYS A 101 -0.34 -6.52 -16.11
C LYS A 101 -0.82 -5.39 -17.01
N PHE A 102 -0.94 -4.22 -16.44
CA PHE A 102 -1.20 -2.99 -17.18
C PHE A 102 0.10 -2.46 -17.80
N GLU A 103 0.49 -2.99 -18.96
CA GLU A 103 1.70 -2.62 -19.69
C GLU A 103 1.46 -2.45 -21.20
N THR A 104 2.38 -1.74 -21.85
CA THR A 104 2.30 -1.42 -23.28
C THR A 104 2.37 -2.69 -24.13
N GLY A 105 1.46 -2.81 -25.09
CA GLY A 105 1.35 -3.99 -25.96
C GLY A 105 0.19 -4.92 -25.61
N ASN A 106 -0.45 -4.73 -24.46
CA ASN A 106 -1.65 -5.45 -24.08
C ASN A 106 -2.91 -4.80 -24.66
N VAL A 107 -3.89 -5.63 -25.01
CA VAL A 107 -5.21 -5.18 -25.47
C VAL A 107 -6.01 -4.68 -24.28
N ALA A 108 -6.54 -3.46 -24.37
CA ALA A 108 -7.34 -2.84 -23.33
C ALA A 108 -8.71 -2.41 -23.87
N MET A 109 -9.71 -2.40 -23.00
CA MET A 109 -11.06 -1.90 -23.29
C MET A 109 -11.27 -0.57 -22.56
N ALA A 110 -11.68 0.47 -23.29
CA ALA A 110 -12.04 1.75 -22.69
C ALA A 110 -13.41 1.64 -22.00
N THR A 111 -13.48 1.95 -20.71
CA THR A 111 -14.69 1.83 -19.89
C THR A 111 -15.34 3.20 -19.57
N GLY A 112 -14.81 4.30 -20.12
CA GLY A 112 -15.44 5.63 -20.02
C GLY A 112 -14.70 6.73 -20.78
N GLY A 113 -15.34 7.89 -20.92
CA GLY A 113 -14.79 9.08 -21.58
C GLY A 113 -15.37 9.34 -22.98
N ARG A 114 -14.84 10.36 -23.67
CA ARG A 114 -15.34 10.83 -24.98
C ARG A 114 -14.97 9.93 -26.16
N ASN A 115 -14.07 8.98 -25.94
CA ASN A 115 -13.57 8.02 -26.92
C ASN A 115 -14.18 6.62 -26.72
N MET A 116 -15.30 6.53 -26.01
CA MET A 116 -16.20 5.38 -26.05
C MET A 116 -17.18 5.53 -27.21
#